data_AF-A0A2E8CVG6-F1
#
_entry.id   AF-A0A2E8CVG6-F1
#
_cell.length_a   1.000
_cell.length_b   1.000
_cell.length_c   1.000
_cell.angle_alpha   90.00
_cell.angle_beta   90.00
_cell.angle_gamma   90.00
#
_symmetry.space_group_name_H-M   'P 1'
#
loop_
_entity.id
_entity.type
_entity.pdbx_description
1 polymer ?
#
loop_
_entity_poly.entity_id
_entity_poly.type
_entity_poly.pdbx_seq_one_letter_code
_entity_poly.pdbx_strand_id
1 'polypeptide(L)'
;MGKKKKIPDEKLFGSALIKETNRRIRLARTYWDAHKNGACRLERKRALGLYERLTETEKQQIPQVLRVWLRYRSEKYFGDHRTPPGNGRKEKNR
;
A
#
# COMPACT_ATOMS: atom_id res chain seq x y z
N MET A 1 -16.18 13.93 20.62
CA MET A 1 -14.80 14.07 20.09
C MET A 1 -14.87 14.36 18.59
N GLY A 2 -14.38 15.51 18.14
CA GLY A 2 -14.48 15.93 16.72
C GLY A 2 -13.70 14.99 15.79
N LYS A 3 -14.31 14.61 14.66
CA LYS A 3 -13.64 13.85 13.59
C LYS A 3 -12.48 14.69 13.06
N LYS A 4 -11.24 14.40 13.47
CA LYS A 4 -10.05 15.05 12.90
C LYS A 4 -10.05 14.81 11.38
N LYS A 5 -10.05 15.89 10.59
CA LYS A 5 -9.99 15.80 9.13
C LYS A 5 -8.73 15.03 8.74
N LYS A 6 -8.89 13.97 7.93
CA LYS A 6 -7.73 13.23 7.40
C LYS A 6 -6.92 14.16 6.51
N ILE A 7 -5.63 14.30 6.83
CA ILE A 7 -4.68 14.96 5.95
C ILE A 7 -4.55 14.10 4.70
N PRO A 8 -4.70 14.66 3.49
CA PRO A 8 -4.48 13.91 2.26
C PRO A 8 -3.06 13.36 2.17
N ASP A 9 -2.92 12.15 1.63
CA ASP A 9 -1.65 11.44 1.47
C ASP A 9 -0.59 12.31 0.76
N GLU A 10 -1.00 13.11 -0.22
CA GLU A 10 -0.16 14.06 -0.99
C GLU A 10 0.52 15.12 -0.11
N LYS A 11 -0.11 15.54 0.98
CA LYS A 11 0.39 16.61 1.86
C LYS A 11 1.28 16.09 2.99
N LEU A 12 1.59 14.79 3.01
CA LEU A 12 2.45 14.19 4.02
C LEU A 12 3.92 14.33 3.64
N PHE A 13 4.73 14.76 4.60
CA PHE A 13 6.18 14.91 4.46
C PHE A 13 6.91 14.47 5.73
N GLY A 14 8.20 14.18 5.62
CA GLY A 14 9.07 13.82 6.75
C GLY A 14 8.50 12.67 7.58
N SER A 15 8.51 12.83 8.90
CA SER A 15 8.04 11.79 9.83
C SER A 15 6.58 11.37 9.61
N ALA A 16 5.70 12.25 9.13
CA ALA A 16 4.30 11.93 8.86
C ALA A 16 4.17 10.98 7.65
N LEU A 17 4.96 11.21 6.60
CA LEU A 17 5.02 10.35 5.42
C LEU A 17 5.58 8.96 5.78
N ILE A 18 6.64 8.90 6.60
CA ILE A 18 7.22 7.64 7.09
C ILE A 18 6.20 6.85 7.91
N LYS A 19 5.50 7.51 8.84
CA LYS A 19 4.49 6.88 9.71
C LYS A 19 3.32 6.33 8.89
N GLU A 20 2.83 7.10 7.94
CA GLU A 20 1.72 6.66 7.09
C GLU A 20 2.15 5.52 6.16
N THR A 21 3.36 5.59 5.58
CA THR A 21 3.91 4.49 4.77
C THR A 21 3.97 3.19 5.59
N ASN A 22 4.52 3.24 6.80
CA ASN A 22 4.54 2.10 7.72
C ASN A 22 3.14 1.56 8.02
N ARG A 23 2.18 2.46 8.30
CA ARG A 23 0.80 2.09 8.59
C ARG A 23 0.14 1.38 7.41
N ARG A 24 0.35 1.87 6.18
CA ARG A 24 -0.19 1.28 4.94
C ARG A 24 0.41 -0.08 4.65
N ILE A 25 1.72 -0.27 4.83
CA ILE A 25 2.35 -1.59 4.66
C ILE A 25 1.79 -2.59 5.67
N ARG A 26 1.65 -2.20 6.95
CA ARG A 26 1.04 -3.08 7.97
C ARG A 26 -0.40 -3.42 7.63
N LEU A 27 -1.20 -2.46 7.19
CA LEU A 27 -2.58 -2.69 6.80
C LEU A 27 -2.69 -3.63 5.59
N ALA A 28 -1.83 -3.46 4.58
CA ALA A 28 -1.76 -4.38 3.46
C ALA A 28 -1.41 -5.81 3.91
N ARG A 29 -0.46 -5.97 4.84
CA ARG A 29 -0.12 -7.26 5.45
C ARG A 29 -1.29 -7.88 6.18
N THR A 30 -2.01 -7.12 7.01
CA THR A 30 -3.21 -7.61 7.69
C THR A 30 -4.26 -8.11 6.70
N TYR A 31 -4.45 -7.43 5.57
CA TYR A 31 -5.36 -7.91 4.53
C TYR A 31 -4.83 -9.15 3.79
N TRP A 32 -3.52 -9.25 3.61
CA TRP A 32 -2.90 -10.45 3.04
C TRP A 32 -3.09 -11.66 3.95
N ASP A 33 -2.80 -11.52 5.25
CA ASP A 33 -2.98 -12.57 6.26
C ASP A 33 -4.48 -12.99 6.34
N ALA A 34 -5.39 -12.03 6.19
CA ALA A 34 -6.84 -12.27 6.14
C ALA A 34 -7.35 -12.75 4.75
N HIS A 35 -6.47 -13.03 3.78
CA HIS A 35 -6.82 -13.43 2.41
C HIS A 35 -7.75 -12.45 1.65
N LYS A 36 -7.82 -11.18 2.09
CA LYS A 36 -8.60 -10.10 1.46
C LYS A 36 -7.80 -9.47 0.32
N ASN A 37 -7.56 -10.23 -0.73
CA ASN A 37 -6.64 -9.88 -1.83
C ASN A 37 -6.96 -8.54 -2.53
N GLY A 38 -8.24 -8.20 -2.71
CA GLY A 38 -8.63 -6.91 -3.29
C GLY A 38 -8.19 -5.72 -2.43
N ALA A 39 -8.44 -5.80 -1.12
CA ALA A 39 -8.04 -4.76 -0.17
C ALA A 39 -6.52 -4.70 0.00
N CYS A 40 -5.85 -5.86 0.02
CA CYS A 40 -4.39 -5.95 0.05
C CYS A 40 -3.77 -5.24 -1.17
N ARG A 41 -4.26 -5.49 -2.39
CA ARG A 41 -3.80 -4.81 -3.61
C ARG A 41 -3.92 -3.30 -3.53
N LEU A 42 -5.09 -2.82 -3.08
CA LEU A 42 -5.34 -1.39 -2.96
C LEU A 42 -4.38 -0.71 -1.98
N GLU A 43 -4.25 -1.28 -0.78
CA GLU A 43 -3.35 -0.72 0.24
C GLU A 43 -1.88 -0.87 -0.13
N ARG A 44 -1.49 -1.95 -0.82
CA ARG A 44 -0.15 -2.10 -1.39
C ARG A 44 0.16 -1.00 -2.40
N LYS A 45 -0.75 -0.72 -3.34
CA LYS A 45 -0.58 0.34 -4.34
C LYS A 45 -0.38 1.70 -3.68
N ARG A 46 -1.17 2.00 -2.64
CA ARG A 46 -1.00 3.23 -1.84
C ARG A 46 0.34 3.25 -1.10
N ALA A 47 0.71 2.14 -0.47
CA ALA A 47 1.98 2.02 0.25
C ALA A 47 3.18 2.25 -0.68
N LEU A 48 3.17 1.70 -1.89
CA LEU A 48 4.21 1.95 -2.90
C LEU A 48 4.29 3.42 -3.29
N GLY A 49 3.17 4.05 -3.62
CA GLY A 49 3.16 5.47 -4.01
C GLY A 49 3.70 6.39 -2.90
N LEU A 50 3.45 6.08 -1.63
CA LEU A 50 4.07 6.80 -0.50
C LEU A 50 5.56 6.46 -0.35
N TYR A 51 5.92 5.18 -0.49
CA TYR A 51 7.29 4.70 -0.36
C TYR A 51 8.24 5.29 -1.42
N GLU A 52 7.77 5.47 -2.64
CA GLU A 52 8.54 6.05 -3.75
C GLU A 52 8.89 7.52 -3.51
N ARG A 53 8.06 8.24 -2.75
CA ARG A 53 8.30 9.64 -2.36
C ARG A 53 9.32 9.80 -1.23
N LEU A 54 9.62 8.75 -0.49
CA LEU A 54 10.61 8.78 0.58
C LEU A 54 12.02 8.87 0.01
N THR A 55 12.84 9.71 0.62
CA THR A 55 14.29 9.72 0.40
C THR A 55 14.93 8.43 0.94
N GLU A 56 16.19 8.16 0.56
CA GLU A 56 16.87 6.93 0.99
C GLU A 56 17.05 6.85 2.52
N THR A 57 17.35 7.99 3.16
CA THR A 57 17.48 8.08 4.62
C THR A 57 16.14 7.86 5.32
N GLU A 58 15.03 8.34 4.76
CA GLU A 58 13.70 8.08 5.31
C GLU A 58 13.25 6.63 5.10
N LYS A 59 13.61 6.00 3.98
CA LYS A 59 13.37 4.56 3.74
C LYS A 59 14.08 3.70 4.77
N GLN A 60 15.28 4.07 5.21
CA GLN A 60 16.00 3.34 6.26
C GLN A 60 15.28 3.34 7.62
N GLN A 61 14.44 4.35 7.89
CA GLN A 61 13.60 4.39 9.10
C GLN A 61 12.41 3.42 9.03
N ILE A 62 12.11 2.85 7.87
CA ILE A 62 11.11 1.78 7.76
C ILE A 62 11.76 0.45 8.16
N PRO A 63 11.15 -0.31 9.12
CA PRO A 63 11.62 -1.63 9.48
C PRO A 63 11.88 -2.52 8.27
N GLN A 64 13.06 -3.17 8.24
CA GLN A 64 13.51 -3.98 7.10
C GLN A 64 12.47 -5.01 6.65
N VAL A 65 11.79 -5.66 7.59
CA VAL A 65 10.74 -6.65 7.31
C VAL A 65 9.58 -6.07 6.47
N LEU A 66 9.23 -4.79 6.69
CA LEU A 66 8.17 -4.11 5.94
C LEU A 66 8.65 -3.72 4.55
N ARG A 67 9.91 -3.27 4.41
CA ARG A 67 10.52 -2.97 3.11
C ARG A 67 10.62 -4.22 2.24
N VAL A 68 11.11 -5.33 2.80
CA VAL A 68 11.25 -6.60 2.08
C VAL A 68 9.89 -7.14 1.67
N TRP A 69 8.90 -7.07 2.56
CA TRP A 69 7.55 -7.49 2.24
C TRP A 69 6.95 -6.65 1.10
N LEU A 70 7.06 -5.32 1.19
CA LEU A 70 6.50 -4.41 0.18
C LEU A 70 7.16 -4.61 -1.18
N ARG A 71 8.49 -4.66 -1.26
CA ARG A 71 9.19 -4.71 -2.55
C ARG A 71 9.24 -6.10 -3.18
N TYR A 72 9.40 -7.15 -2.38
CA TYR A 72 9.62 -8.50 -2.92
C TYR A 72 8.41 -9.40 -2.75
N ARG A 73 7.96 -9.58 -1.51
CA ARG A 73 6.90 -10.56 -1.24
C ARG A 73 5.59 -10.15 -1.90
N SER A 74 5.19 -8.90 -1.75
CA SER A 74 3.92 -8.42 -2.30
C SER A 74 3.97 -8.30 -3.83
N GLU A 75 5.13 -8.04 -4.43
CA GLU A 75 5.31 -8.05 -5.89
C GLU A 75 5.05 -9.44 -6.47
N LYS A 76 5.60 -10.49 -5.86
CA LYS A 76 5.34 -11.89 -6.28
C LYS A 76 3.85 -12.25 -6.38
N TYR A 77 3.01 -11.69 -5.51
CA TYR A 77 1.58 -12.03 -5.45
C TYR A 77 0.67 -11.04 -6.19
N PHE A 78 1.10 -9.78 -6.31
CA PHE A 78 0.26 -8.66 -6.75
C PHE A 78 0.89 -7.79 -7.84
N GLY A 79 2.06 -8.17 -8.37
CA GLY A 79 2.72 -7.49 -9.47
C GLY A 79 1.97 -7.63 -10.79
N ASP A 80 2.28 -6.74 -11.73
CA ASP A 80 1.56 -6.65 -13.02
C ASP A 80 1.74 -7.89 -13.91
N HIS A 81 2.77 -8.70 -13.64
CA HIS A 81 3.01 -9.99 -14.29
C HIS A 81 1.98 -11.08 -13.90
N ARG A 82 1.13 -10.83 -12.90
CA ARG A 82 0.05 -11.74 -12.52
C ARG A 82 -1.21 -11.30 -13.27
N THR A 83 -1.78 -12.21 -14.06
CA THR A 83 -3.09 -11.99 -14.69
C THR A 83 -4.09 -11.61 -13.59
N PRO A 84 -4.68 -10.39 -13.63
CA PRO A 84 -5.67 -10.02 -12.65
C PRO A 84 -6.83 -11.03 -12.73
N PRO A 85 -7.36 -11.52 -11.59
CA PRO A 85 -8.53 -12.38 -11.63
C PRO A 85 -9.63 -11.63 -12.40
N GLY A 86 -10.12 -12.26 -13.48
CA GLY A 86 -10.83 -11.60 -14.57
C GLY A 86 -11.78 -10.50 -14.10
N ASN A 87 -11.63 -9.32 -14.68
CA ASN A 87 -12.64 -8.27 -14.58
C ASN A 87 -13.90 -8.76 -15.30
N GLY A 88 -14.72 -9.56 -14.63
CA GLY A 88 -16.12 -9.77 -14.95
C GLY A 88 -16.94 -8.51 -14.66
N ARG A 89 -16.46 -7.33 -15.08
CA ARG A 89 -17.35 -6.18 -15.26
C ARG A 89 -18.22 -6.56 -16.44
N LYS A 90 -19.42 -7.09 -16.17
CA LYS A 90 -20.50 -7.10 -17.16
C LYS A 90 -20.60 -5.69 -17.71
N GLU A 91 -20.14 -5.52 -18.95
CA GLU A 91 -20.47 -4.40 -19.80
C GLU A 91 -22.00 -4.34 -19.82
N LYS A 92 -22.57 -3.41 -19.03
CA LYS A 92 -23.98 -3.12 -19.14
C LYS A 92 -24.12 -2.39 -20.46
N ASN A 93 -24.52 -3.14 -21.48
CA ASN A 93 -25.05 -2.65 -22.74
C ASN A 93 -25.89 -1.40 -22.46
N ARG A 94 -25.50 -0.28 -23.06
CA ARG A 94 -26.25 0.97 -23.06
C ARG A 94 -26.45 1.39 -24.50
#